data_AF-A0A3B9T7B3-F1
#
_entry.id   AF-A0A3B9T7B3-F1
#
_cell.length_a   1.000
_cell.length_b   1.000
_cell.length_c   1.000
_cell.angle_alpha   90.00
_cell.angle_beta   90.00
_cell.angle_gamma   90.00
#
_symmetry.space_group_name_H-M   'P 1'
#
loop_
_entity.id
_entity.type
_entity.pdbx_description
1 polymer ?
#
loop_
_entity_poly.entity_id
_entity_poly.type
_entity_poly.pdbx_seq_one_letter_code
_entity_poly.pdbx_strand_id
1 'polypeptide(L)'
;MLIKNTKVLLLLSLLLGNVYFAKAQDTLRLSLQDAVAKAMQNNIAILNSEIDLEIAQKKIWETTASGLPHLDLKTAYTFYPKVPSLPATFFDPAADPNAVVELGVKQNVVADLTLSQLIFNGAYFVGLQASKAYYKLSEQNNEKTRLEVIESVVNTYHMLQLAEESSVILAQNLENITKTKSEIEEMFKQGFVEKTDVDQLQVAANTIRNALNEIESNLQTGYNLLKIQLGLADVSILDLKDPLESDDALTQTSIQLVSASFNLENNVDYQLIKSAEKMAQLDLKLSQSSFLPSINGYYNHTEKLKAPLFDFAPKDIVGVNLSLPIFSSGQRLATLAQKRMNLKKSQNNQKFVSESILLQANQYQNDVKLKLEKYLNMKVSKELSEEIYSRTLEKYKQGMASSMDLMNSHNQFLTSLTNYYQSIYNLQGAKSKLEKLFNLPSENPNQ
;
A
#
# COMPACT_ATOMS: atom_id res chain seq x y z
N MET A 1 -25.16 -14.87 -67.38
CA MET A 1 -24.22 -15.69 -66.58
C MET A 1 -23.84 -15.01 -65.24
N LEU A 2 -24.74 -14.24 -64.61
CA LEU A 2 -24.39 -13.41 -63.43
C LEU A 2 -25.29 -13.61 -62.19
N ILE A 3 -26.29 -14.51 -62.25
CA ILE A 3 -27.25 -14.72 -61.15
C ILE A 3 -26.87 -15.94 -60.26
N LYS A 4 -25.89 -16.75 -60.68
CA LYS A 4 -25.44 -17.94 -59.90
C LYS A 4 -24.39 -17.61 -58.82
N ASN A 5 -23.73 -16.45 -58.87
CA ASN A 5 -22.63 -16.13 -57.94
C ASN A 5 -23.05 -15.34 -56.70
N THR A 6 -24.23 -14.72 -56.70
CA THR A 6 -24.73 -13.94 -55.56
C THR A 6 -25.19 -14.82 -54.39
N LYS A 7 -25.71 -16.03 -54.67
CA LYS A 7 -26.07 -17.00 -53.63
C LYS A 7 -24.85 -17.60 -52.92
N VAL A 8 -23.72 -17.73 -53.63
CA VAL A 8 -22.47 -18.24 -53.05
C VAL A 8 -21.79 -17.18 -52.17
N LEU A 9 -21.87 -15.90 -52.53
CA LEU A 9 -21.36 -14.80 -51.71
C LEU A 9 -22.19 -14.55 -50.43
N LEU A 10 -23.51 -14.76 -50.48
CA LEU A 10 -24.39 -14.67 -49.31
C LEU A 10 -24.24 -15.87 -48.35
N LEU A 11 -23.90 -17.06 -48.90
CA LEU A 11 -23.53 -18.23 -48.08
C LEU A 11 -22.13 -18.09 -47.49
N LEU A 12 -21.17 -17.48 -48.19
CA LEU A 12 -19.84 -17.18 -47.64
C LEU A 12 -19.89 -16.10 -46.55
N SER A 13 -20.76 -15.09 -46.66
CA SER A 13 -20.93 -14.09 -45.60
C SER A 13 -21.66 -14.64 -44.37
N LEU A 14 -22.52 -15.67 -44.53
CA LEU A 14 -23.14 -16.37 -43.40
C LEU A 14 -22.17 -17.34 -42.70
N LEU A 15 -21.21 -17.93 -43.43
CA LEU A 15 -20.18 -18.81 -42.88
C LEU A 15 -19.01 -18.05 -42.22
N LEU A 16 -18.83 -16.77 -42.52
CA LEU A 16 -17.86 -15.89 -41.86
C LEU A 16 -18.46 -15.08 -40.69
N GLY A 17 -19.77 -15.21 -40.43
CA GLY A 17 -20.51 -14.39 -39.47
C GLY A 17 -20.70 -14.97 -38.07
N ASN A 18 -20.20 -16.16 -37.75
CA ASN A 18 -20.46 -16.82 -36.47
C ASN A 18 -19.22 -17.47 -35.85
N VAL A 19 -18.22 -16.65 -35.54
CA VAL A 19 -17.27 -16.98 -34.48
C VAL A 19 -17.05 -15.75 -33.59
N TYR A 20 -18.16 -15.14 -33.15
CA TYR A 20 -18.14 -14.55 -31.81
C TYR A 20 -18.04 -15.74 -30.86
N PHE A 21 -16.80 -16.10 -30.50
CA PHE A 21 -16.59 -16.80 -29.24
C PHE A 21 -17.26 -15.92 -28.19
N ALA A 22 -18.47 -16.29 -27.78
CA ALA A 22 -18.92 -15.99 -26.45
C ALA A 22 -17.80 -16.52 -25.56
N LYS A 23 -16.95 -15.63 -25.05
CA LYS A 23 -16.19 -15.95 -23.86
C LYS A 23 -17.28 -16.33 -22.87
N ALA A 24 -17.41 -17.62 -22.60
CA ALA A 24 -18.05 -18.05 -21.38
C ALA A 24 -17.44 -17.15 -20.29
N GLN A 25 -18.29 -16.44 -19.56
CA GLN A 25 -17.82 -15.70 -18.40
C GLN A 25 -17.29 -16.76 -17.43
N ASP A 26 -16.02 -17.10 -17.59
CA ASP A 26 -15.34 -18.05 -16.72
C ASP A 26 -15.37 -17.41 -15.33
N THR A 27 -16.21 -17.98 -14.46
CA THR A 27 -16.26 -17.61 -13.06
C THR A 27 -14.88 -17.86 -12.46
N LEU A 28 -14.18 -16.79 -12.09
CA LEU A 28 -12.90 -16.92 -11.44
C LEU A 28 -13.16 -17.33 -9.99
N ARG A 29 -12.82 -18.57 -9.65
CA ARG A 29 -12.86 -19.07 -8.27
C ARG A 29 -11.51 -18.94 -7.62
N LEU A 30 -11.41 -18.15 -6.55
CA LEU A 30 -10.15 -17.92 -5.83
C LEU A 30 -10.25 -18.46 -4.41
N SER A 31 -9.21 -19.17 -3.97
CA SER A 31 -8.95 -19.35 -2.54
C SER A 31 -8.39 -18.07 -1.93
N LEU A 32 -8.33 -17.99 -0.59
CA LEU A 32 -7.69 -16.88 0.11
C LEU A 32 -6.23 -16.72 -0.33
N GLN A 33 -5.50 -17.84 -0.43
CA GLN A 33 -4.13 -17.86 -0.90
C GLN A 33 -3.99 -17.32 -2.33
N ASP A 34 -4.88 -17.73 -3.25
CA ASP A 34 -4.85 -17.24 -4.63
C ASP A 34 -5.20 -15.75 -4.71
N ALA A 35 -6.15 -15.29 -3.89
CA ALA A 35 -6.52 -13.89 -3.77
C ALA A 35 -5.32 -13.06 -3.27
N VAL A 36 -4.67 -13.48 -2.19
CA VAL A 36 -3.45 -12.83 -1.69
C VAL A 36 -2.37 -12.81 -2.77
N ALA A 37 -2.08 -13.94 -3.43
CA ALA A 37 -1.08 -13.99 -4.50
C ALA A 37 -1.38 -13.03 -5.66
N LYS A 38 -2.66 -12.86 -6.03
CA LYS A 38 -3.07 -11.90 -7.08
C LYS A 38 -2.98 -10.46 -6.63
N ALA A 39 -3.34 -10.16 -5.38
CA ALA A 39 -3.12 -8.84 -4.81
C ALA A 39 -1.63 -8.49 -4.79
N MET A 40 -0.77 -9.42 -4.38
CA MET A 40 0.68 -9.22 -4.33
C MET A 40 1.30 -8.89 -5.70
N GLN A 41 0.67 -9.33 -6.80
CA GLN A 41 1.15 -9.08 -8.15
C GLN A 41 0.55 -7.82 -8.79
N ASN A 42 -0.73 -7.52 -8.52
CA ASN A 42 -1.48 -6.56 -9.32
C ASN A 42 -2.03 -5.37 -8.49
N ASN A 43 -1.92 -5.40 -7.16
CA ASN A 43 -2.43 -4.30 -6.33
C ASN A 43 -1.65 -3.01 -6.58
N ILE A 44 -2.37 -1.92 -6.85
CA ILE A 44 -1.78 -0.62 -7.21
C ILE A 44 -0.87 -0.06 -6.11
N ALA A 45 -1.23 -0.25 -4.83
CA ALA A 45 -0.40 0.24 -3.73
C ALA A 45 0.95 -0.49 -3.67
N ILE A 46 0.94 -1.82 -3.89
CA ILE A 46 2.18 -2.62 -3.96
C ILE A 46 3.02 -2.18 -5.15
N LEU A 47 2.43 -2.08 -6.36
CA LEU A 47 3.13 -1.65 -7.56
C LEU A 47 3.78 -0.26 -7.39
N ASN A 48 3.06 0.70 -6.79
CA ASN A 48 3.62 2.02 -6.50
C ASN A 48 4.79 1.94 -5.50
N SER A 49 4.66 1.11 -4.46
CA SER A 49 5.74 0.94 -3.47
C SER A 49 6.99 0.24 -4.05
N GLU A 50 6.83 -0.62 -5.06
CA GLU A 50 7.95 -1.21 -5.81
C GLU A 50 8.64 -0.15 -6.69
N ILE A 51 7.87 0.73 -7.35
CA ILE A 51 8.41 1.88 -8.08
C ILE A 51 9.20 2.80 -7.13
N ASP A 52 8.70 3.06 -5.92
CA ASP A 52 9.43 3.85 -4.90
C ASP A 52 10.75 3.19 -4.48
N LEU A 53 10.80 1.85 -4.44
CA LEU A 53 12.03 1.09 -4.19
C LEU A 53 13.03 1.25 -5.35
N GLU A 54 12.56 1.18 -6.60
CA GLU A 54 13.39 1.45 -7.77
C GLU A 54 13.93 2.89 -7.79
N ILE A 55 13.08 3.87 -7.46
CA ILE A 55 13.49 5.28 -7.30
C ILE A 55 14.61 5.39 -6.26
N ALA A 56 14.47 4.73 -5.11
CA ALA A 56 15.49 4.73 -4.08
C ALA A 56 16.79 4.04 -4.55
N GLN A 57 16.71 3.00 -5.37
CA GLN A 57 17.87 2.38 -5.99
C GLN A 57 18.58 3.34 -6.97
N LYS A 58 17.82 4.04 -7.83
CA LYS A 58 18.38 5.08 -8.71
C LYS A 58 19.00 6.22 -7.92
N LYS A 59 18.48 6.56 -6.74
CA LYS A 59 19.06 7.58 -5.86
C LYS A 59 20.45 7.20 -5.35
N ILE A 60 20.73 5.91 -5.14
CA ILE A 60 22.09 5.44 -4.83
C ILE A 60 23.03 5.75 -5.99
N TRP A 61 22.61 5.44 -7.22
CA TRP A 61 23.42 5.72 -8.41
C TRP A 61 23.61 7.22 -8.62
N GLU A 62 22.55 8.04 -8.50
CA GLU A 62 22.63 9.49 -8.57
C GLU A 62 23.67 10.05 -7.58
N THR A 63 23.63 9.58 -6.33
CA THR A 63 24.59 9.98 -5.29
C THR A 63 26.00 9.46 -5.57
N THR A 64 26.13 8.28 -6.17
CA THR A 64 27.44 7.72 -6.56
C THR A 64 28.04 8.53 -7.70
N ALA A 65 27.23 8.84 -8.72
CA ALA A 65 27.62 9.59 -9.90
C ALA A 65 28.07 11.01 -9.55
N SER A 66 27.49 11.65 -8.51
CA SER A 66 27.94 12.98 -8.06
C SER A 66 29.41 13.02 -7.59
N GLY A 67 30.02 11.87 -7.31
CA GLY A 67 31.45 11.74 -7.00
C GLY A 67 32.31 11.24 -8.15
N LEU A 68 31.75 10.94 -9.32
CA LEU A 68 32.47 10.51 -10.53
C LEU A 68 32.91 11.73 -11.35
N PRO A 69 33.73 11.54 -12.41
CA PRO A 69 34.12 12.65 -13.27
C PRO A 69 32.91 13.23 -14.02
N HIS A 70 32.78 14.55 -14.04
CA HIS A 70 31.77 15.27 -14.80
C HIS A 70 32.43 16.07 -15.91
N LEU A 71 31.90 15.97 -17.14
CA LEU A 71 32.37 16.73 -18.29
C LEU A 71 31.29 17.73 -18.71
N ASP A 72 31.61 19.01 -18.63
CA ASP A 72 30.71 20.10 -18.98
C ASP A 72 31.28 20.92 -20.14
N LEU A 73 30.45 21.24 -21.13
CA LEU A 73 30.76 22.23 -22.17
C LEU A 73 29.95 23.50 -21.90
N LYS A 74 30.63 24.63 -21.71
CA LYS A 74 30.00 25.94 -21.57
C LYS A 74 30.42 26.83 -22.71
N THR A 75 29.45 27.46 -23.37
CA THR A 75 29.72 28.44 -24.42
C THR A 75 29.14 29.79 -24.00
N ALA A 76 29.96 30.83 -24.02
CA ALA A 76 29.55 32.18 -23.68
C ALA A 76 29.83 33.14 -24.83
N TYR A 77 28.83 33.95 -25.19
CA TYR A 77 29.00 35.08 -26.09
C TYR A 77 28.90 36.38 -25.30
N THR A 78 29.94 37.22 -25.43
CA THR A 78 30.00 38.54 -24.82
C THR A 78 30.24 39.57 -25.90
N PHE A 79 29.32 40.55 -25.99
CA PHE A 79 29.51 41.73 -26.83
C PHE A 79 30.01 42.90 -25.98
N TYR A 80 31.10 43.52 -26.42
CA TYR A 80 31.66 44.73 -25.84
C TYR A 80 31.36 45.93 -26.74
N PRO A 81 30.37 46.78 -26.41
CA PRO A 81 30.03 47.96 -27.22
C PRO A 81 31.22 48.92 -27.41
N LYS A 82 32.11 48.99 -26.41
CA LYS A 82 33.38 49.70 -26.48
C LYS A 82 34.49 48.78 -25.95
N VAL A 83 35.47 48.48 -26.79
CA VAL A 83 36.63 47.66 -26.40
C VAL A 83 37.61 48.56 -25.63
N PRO A 84 38.15 48.11 -24.49
CA PRO A 84 39.23 48.82 -23.80
C PRO A 84 40.43 49.01 -24.73
N SER A 85 41.04 50.19 -24.72
CA SER A 85 42.17 50.53 -25.59
C SER A 85 43.24 51.32 -24.84
N LEU A 86 44.51 51.11 -25.16
CA LEU A 86 45.64 51.91 -24.64
C LEU A 86 46.21 52.81 -25.73
N PRO A 87 46.73 54.00 -25.42
CA PRO A 87 47.49 54.81 -26.38
C PRO A 87 48.69 54.02 -26.94
N ALA A 88 48.94 54.12 -28.25
CA ALA A 88 50.04 53.44 -28.91
C ALA A 88 51.42 53.87 -28.35
N THR A 89 51.50 55.11 -27.86
CA THR A 89 52.67 55.68 -27.15
C THR A 89 53.06 54.91 -25.88
N PHE A 90 52.18 54.06 -25.34
CA PHE A 90 52.50 53.17 -24.23
C PHE A 90 53.46 52.03 -24.61
N PHE A 91 53.41 51.56 -25.86
CA PHE A 91 54.23 50.44 -26.35
C PHE A 91 55.43 50.90 -27.18
N ASP A 92 55.30 52.05 -27.86
CA ASP A 92 56.37 52.67 -28.63
C ASP A 92 56.32 54.20 -28.43
N PRO A 93 57.31 54.81 -27.74
CA PRO A 93 57.36 56.25 -27.50
C PRO A 93 57.41 57.12 -28.78
N ALA A 94 57.73 56.52 -29.94
CA ALA A 94 57.73 57.20 -31.23
C ALA A 94 56.39 57.06 -32.00
N ALA A 95 55.40 56.33 -31.46
CA ALA A 95 54.09 56.15 -32.07
C ALA A 95 53.23 57.43 -32.03
N ASP A 96 52.24 57.51 -32.92
CA ASP A 96 51.28 58.61 -32.97
C ASP A 96 50.57 58.80 -31.62
N PRO A 97 50.62 59.99 -31.00
CA PRO A 97 49.91 60.31 -29.76
C PRO A 97 48.40 60.03 -29.77
N ASN A 98 47.77 59.99 -30.95
CA ASN A 98 46.34 59.74 -31.12
C ASN A 98 46.00 58.28 -31.50
N ALA A 99 46.97 57.44 -31.83
CA ALA A 99 46.72 56.04 -32.14
C ALA A 99 46.41 55.26 -30.85
N VAL A 100 45.42 54.37 -30.90
CA VAL A 100 45.07 53.49 -29.78
C VAL A 100 45.14 52.02 -30.21
N VAL A 101 45.60 51.17 -29.30
CA VAL A 101 45.66 49.72 -29.45
C VAL A 101 44.49 49.12 -28.67
N GLU A 102 43.56 48.47 -29.37
CA GLU A 102 42.44 47.75 -28.75
C GLU A 102 42.96 46.50 -28.04
N LEU A 103 42.63 46.34 -26.76
CA LEU A 103 43.04 45.22 -25.90
C LEU A 103 42.01 44.09 -25.88
N GLY A 104 41.36 43.82 -27.02
CA GLY A 104 40.23 42.89 -27.04
C GLY A 104 39.54 42.79 -28.39
N VAL A 105 38.41 42.09 -28.40
CA VAL A 105 37.51 41.99 -29.56
C VAL A 105 36.10 42.43 -29.16
N LYS A 106 35.38 43.13 -30.05
CA LYS A 106 33.99 43.54 -29.81
C LYS A 106 33.04 42.36 -29.60
N GLN A 107 33.31 41.25 -30.27
CA GLN A 107 32.51 40.03 -30.21
C GLN A 107 33.42 38.92 -29.72
N ASN A 108 33.19 38.49 -28.48
CA ASN A 108 33.96 37.44 -27.84
C ASN A 108 33.07 36.21 -27.69
N VAL A 109 33.46 35.10 -28.32
CA VAL A 109 32.83 33.79 -28.08
C VAL A 109 33.87 32.88 -27.46
N VAL A 110 33.56 32.34 -26.29
CA VAL A 110 34.41 31.43 -25.53
C VAL A 110 33.69 30.11 -25.36
N ALA A 111 34.37 29.01 -25.65
CA ALA A 111 33.92 27.65 -25.39
C ALA A 111 34.87 27.02 -24.36
N ASP A 112 34.32 26.65 -23.20
CA ASP A 112 35.03 26.04 -22.08
C ASP A 112 34.59 24.59 -21.92
N LEU A 113 35.48 23.65 -22.19
CA LEU A 113 35.31 22.24 -21.87
C LEU A 113 35.95 21.96 -20.51
N THR A 114 35.17 21.54 -19.52
CA THR A 114 35.62 21.33 -18.15
C THR A 114 35.36 19.89 -17.71
N LEU A 115 36.42 19.15 -17.41
CA LEU A 115 36.36 17.87 -16.71
C LEU A 115 36.62 18.13 -15.22
N SER A 116 35.68 17.78 -14.35
CA SER A 116 35.81 17.93 -12.90
C SER A 116 35.67 16.60 -12.19
N GLN A 117 36.47 16.39 -11.13
CA GLN A 117 36.47 15.15 -10.33
C GLN A 117 36.52 15.52 -8.85
N LEU A 118 35.54 15.00 -8.09
CA LEU A 118 35.58 15.06 -6.64
C LEU A 118 36.69 14.16 -6.11
N ILE A 119 37.72 14.72 -5.48
CA ILE A 119 38.80 13.93 -4.87
C ILE A 119 38.42 13.56 -3.43
N PHE A 120 37.93 14.54 -2.67
CA PHE A 120 37.52 14.34 -1.29
C PHE A 120 36.42 15.32 -0.88
N ASN A 121 35.36 14.79 -0.27
CA ASN A 121 34.37 15.59 0.45
C ASN A 121 33.68 14.70 1.49
N GLY A 122 33.75 15.09 2.77
CA GLY A 122 33.13 14.31 3.84
C GLY A 122 31.62 14.14 3.67
N ALA A 123 30.93 15.16 3.15
CA ALA A 123 29.49 15.14 2.92
C ALA A 123 29.09 14.15 1.84
N TYR A 124 29.94 13.93 0.83
CA TYR A 124 29.72 12.93 -0.21
C TYR A 124 29.68 11.51 0.37
N PHE A 125 30.66 11.13 1.19
CA PHE A 125 30.72 9.78 1.77
C PHE A 125 29.57 9.51 2.75
N VAL A 126 29.16 10.52 3.52
CA VAL A 126 27.98 10.41 4.39
C VAL A 126 26.69 10.38 3.55
N GLY A 127 26.61 11.19 2.49
CA GLY A 127 25.49 11.17 1.54
C GLY A 127 25.31 9.80 0.88
N LEU A 128 26.39 9.12 0.50
CA LEU A 128 26.36 7.76 -0.02
C LEU A 128 25.89 6.73 1.03
N GLN A 129 26.24 6.91 2.30
CA GLN A 129 25.67 6.09 3.37
C GLN A 129 24.18 6.38 3.57
N ALA A 130 23.77 7.65 3.46
CA ALA A 130 22.38 8.08 3.60
C ALA A 130 21.50 7.57 2.45
N SER A 131 22.00 7.52 1.21
CA SER A 131 21.25 6.96 0.09
C SER A 131 21.04 5.45 0.22
N LYS A 132 22.02 4.71 0.76
CA LYS A 132 21.85 3.28 1.09
C LYS A 132 20.87 3.06 2.24
N ALA A 133 20.93 3.88 3.28
CA ALA A 133 19.97 3.83 4.38
C ALA A 133 18.55 4.20 3.92
N TYR A 134 18.42 5.14 2.99
CA TYR A 134 17.15 5.49 2.35
C TYR A 134 16.59 4.33 1.53
N TYR A 135 17.42 3.62 0.75
CA TYR A 135 16.98 2.39 0.07
C TYR A 135 16.46 1.34 1.05
N LYS A 136 17.15 1.12 2.19
CA LYS A 136 16.68 0.18 3.22
C LYS A 136 15.33 0.62 3.83
N LEU A 137 15.13 1.92 4.02
CA LEU A 137 13.86 2.48 4.47
C LEU A 137 12.75 2.25 3.44
N SER A 138 13.02 2.45 2.14
CA SER A 138 12.06 2.17 1.07
C SER A 138 11.72 0.68 0.98
N GLU A 139 12.69 -0.20 1.17
CA GLU A 139 12.46 -1.66 1.23
C GLU A 139 11.50 -2.04 2.38
N GLN A 140 11.72 -1.46 3.56
CA GLN A 140 10.83 -1.68 4.71
C GLN A 140 9.43 -1.07 4.51
N ASN A 141 9.32 0.07 3.83
CA ASN A 141 8.03 0.65 3.46
C ASN A 141 7.27 -0.23 2.46
N ASN A 142 7.96 -0.79 1.46
CA ASN A 142 7.38 -1.75 0.53
C ASN A 142 6.84 -2.99 1.27
N GLU A 143 7.61 -3.54 2.21
CA GLU A 143 7.15 -4.66 3.04
C GLU A 143 5.94 -4.29 3.90
N LYS A 144 5.93 -3.10 4.50
CA LYS A 144 4.77 -2.60 5.24
C LYS A 144 3.52 -2.50 4.35
N THR A 145 3.66 -1.94 3.15
CA THR A 145 2.55 -1.85 2.18
C THR A 145 2.04 -3.24 1.78
N ARG A 146 2.95 -4.21 1.58
CA ARG A 146 2.58 -5.61 1.30
C ARG A 146 1.75 -6.20 2.45
N LEU A 147 2.20 -6.07 3.70
CA LEU A 147 1.47 -6.55 4.87
C LEU A 147 0.10 -5.88 5.05
N GLU A 148 -0.01 -4.57 4.79
CA GLU A 148 -1.28 -3.83 4.84
C GLU A 148 -2.27 -4.30 3.76
N VAL A 149 -1.79 -4.56 2.55
CA VAL A 149 -2.63 -5.10 1.47
C VAL A 149 -3.07 -6.52 1.76
N ILE A 150 -2.18 -7.37 2.28
CA ILE A 150 -2.52 -8.75 2.69
C ILE A 150 -3.63 -8.72 3.75
N GLU A 151 -3.46 -7.94 4.83
CA GLU A 151 -4.49 -7.80 5.88
C GLU A 151 -5.83 -7.30 5.29
N SER A 152 -5.80 -6.32 4.39
CA SER A 152 -7.00 -5.79 3.76
C SER A 152 -7.73 -6.84 2.91
N VAL A 153 -6.99 -7.65 2.14
CA VAL A 153 -7.55 -8.72 1.30
C VAL A 153 -8.11 -9.84 2.16
N VAL A 154 -7.38 -10.29 3.18
CA VAL A 154 -7.81 -11.33 4.13
C VAL A 154 -9.11 -10.93 4.82
N ASN A 155 -9.18 -9.70 5.35
CA ASN A 155 -10.40 -9.22 6.01
C ASN A 155 -11.59 -9.11 5.05
N THR A 156 -11.35 -8.64 3.82
CA THR A 156 -12.41 -8.53 2.80
C THR A 156 -12.90 -9.91 2.35
N TYR A 157 -11.99 -10.87 2.19
CA TYR A 157 -12.32 -12.25 1.83
C TYR A 157 -13.16 -12.91 2.92
N HIS A 158 -12.74 -12.85 4.18
CA HIS A 158 -13.52 -13.39 5.30
C HIS A 158 -14.87 -12.69 5.51
N MET A 159 -14.94 -11.38 5.28
CA MET A 159 -16.21 -10.64 5.29
C MET A 159 -17.18 -11.18 4.23
N LEU A 160 -16.68 -11.46 3.01
CA LEU A 160 -17.48 -12.03 1.93
C LEU A 160 -17.92 -13.46 2.26
N GLN A 161 -17.02 -14.33 2.73
CA GLN A 161 -17.38 -15.69 3.16
C GLN A 161 -18.51 -15.68 4.20
N LEU A 162 -18.42 -14.78 5.19
CA LEU A 162 -19.47 -14.66 6.19
C LEU A 162 -20.80 -14.18 5.59
N ALA A 163 -20.75 -13.20 4.67
CA ALA A 163 -21.93 -12.66 4.03
C ALA A 163 -22.61 -13.71 3.12
N GLU A 164 -21.84 -14.55 2.43
CA GLU A 164 -22.37 -15.66 1.62
C GLU A 164 -23.09 -16.68 2.50
N GLU A 165 -22.43 -17.11 3.58
CA GLU A 165 -23.02 -18.06 4.53
C GLU A 165 -24.28 -17.47 5.18
N SER A 166 -24.25 -16.18 5.54
CA SER A 166 -25.41 -15.46 6.09
C SER A 166 -26.57 -15.39 5.10
N SER A 167 -26.29 -15.19 3.81
CA SER A 167 -27.30 -15.18 2.74
C SER A 167 -27.98 -16.55 2.62
N VAL A 168 -27.21 -17.64 2.60
CA VAL A 168 -27.72 -19.02 2.56
C VAL A 168 -28.66 -19.29 3.75
N ILE A 169 -28.26 -18.84 4.93
CA ILE A 169 -29.02 -19.06 6.17
C ILE A 169 -30.30 -18.24 6.20
N LEU A 170 -30.25 -16.97 5.81
CA LEU A 170 -31.45 -16.14 5.71
C LEU A 170 -32.42 -16.70 4.66
N ALA A 171 -31.93 -17.22 3.54
CA ALA A 171 -32.75 -17.89 2.55
C ALA A 171 -33.43 -19.14 3.11
N GLN A 172 -32.70 -20.00 3.82
CA GLN A 172 -33.26 -21.18 4.47
C GLN A 172 -34.28 -20.82 5.56
N ASN A 173 -34.02 -19.76 6.32
CA ASN A 173 -34.94 -19.28 7.34
C ASN A 173 -36.21 -18.68 6.71
N LEU A 174 -36.07 -17.93 5.62
CA LEU A 174 -37.20 -17.41 4.85
C LEU A 174 -38.08 -18.54 4.32
N GLU A 175 -37.48 -19.63 3.86
CA GLU A 175 -38.21 -20.83 3.45
C GLU A 175 -38.97 -21.45 4.64
N ASN A 176 -38.29 -21.66 5.77
CA ASN A 176 -38.88 -22.26 6.97
C ASN A 176 -40.04 -21.43 7.54
N ILE A 177 -39.88 -20.11 7.64
CA ILE A 177 -40.94 -19.22 8.15
C ILE A 177 -42.12 -19.14 7.18
N THR A 178 -41.87 -19.21 5.87
CA THR A 178 -42.92 -19.20 4.84
C THR A 178 -43.72 -20.50 4.89
N LYS A 179 -43.05 -21.65 5.07
CA LYS A 179 -43.70 -22.94 5.28
C LYS A 179 -44.53 -22.95 6.57
N THR A 180 -43.96 -22.47 7.67
CA THR A 180 -44.66 -22.36 8.97
C THR A 180 -45.89 -21.46 8.84
N LYS A 181 -45.76 -20.31 8.18
CA LYS A 181 -46.89 -19.43 7.89
C LYS A 181 -47.99 -20.16 7.12
N SER A 182 -47.63 -20.94 6.09
CA SER A 182 -48.61 -21.72 5.32
C SER A 182 -49.36 -22.73 6.19
N GLU A 183 -48.68 -23.42 7.11
CA GLU A 183 -49.31 -24.38 8.04
C GLU A 183 -50.28 -23.67 8.99
N ILE A 184 -49.86 -22.55 9.57
CA ILE A 184 -50.69 -21.75 10.49
C ILE A 184 -51.86 -21.07 9.77
N GLU A 185 -51.68 -20.69 8.51
CA GLU A 185 -52.76 -20.15 7.67
C GLU A 185 -53.86 -21.20 7.41
N GLU A 186 -53.51 -22.48 7.26
CA GLU A 186 -54.50 -23.56 7.19
C GLU A 186 -55.20 -23.79 8.54
N MET A 187 -54.46 -23.76 9.66
CA MET A 187 -55.07 -23.84 10.99
C MET A 187 -56.06 -22.69 11.25
N PHE A 188 -55.75 -21.49 10.76
CA PHE A 188 -56.63 -20.32 10.85
C PHE A 188 -57.92 -20.54 10.04
N LYS A 189 -57.83 -21.06 8.81
CA LYS A 189 -59.00 -21.37 7.97
C LYS A 189 -59.93 -22.39 8.64
N GLN A 190 -59.37 -23.30 9.44
CA GLN A 190 -60.12 -24.28 10.22
C GLN A 190 -60.59 -23.75 11.59
N GLY A 191 -60.24 -22.50 11.95
CA GLY A 191 -60.66 -21.84 13.19
C GLY A 191 -59.87 -22.23 14.44
N PHE A 192 -58.71 -22.86 14.31
CA PHE A 192 -57.88 -23.30 15.45
C PHE A 192 -56.94 -22.23 16.01
N VAL A 193 -56.62 -21.19 15.22
CA VAL A 193 -55.71 -20.09 15.60
C VAL A 193 -56.27 -18.75 15.13
N GLU A 194 -55.69 -17.64 15.59
CA GLU A 194 -56.13 -16.29 15.24
C GLU A 194 -55.47 -15.76 13.95
N LYS A 195 -56.10 -14.77 13.30
CA LYS A 195 -55.52 -14.11 12.12
C LYS A 195 -54.20 -13.38 12.45
N THR A 196 -54.11 -12.86 13.67
CA THR A 196 -52.93 -12.20 14.25
C THR A 196 -51.69 -13.09 14.19
N ASP A 197 -51.84 -14.40 14.39
CA ASP A 197 -50.72 -15.37 14.33
C ASP A 197 -50.14 -15.46 12.91
N VAL A 198 -51.00 -15.48 11.88
CA VAL A 198 -50.59 -15.48 10.47
C VAL A 198 -49.90 -14.16 10.11
N ASP A 199 -50.44 -13.03 10.58
CA ASP A 199 -49.90 -11.70 10.28
C ASP A 199 -48.53 -11.49 10.94
N GLN A 200 -48.33 -11.99 12.15
CA GLN A 200 -47.04 -11.98 12.83
C GLN A 200 -45.96 -12.75 12.04
N LEU A 201 -46.27 -13.94 11.54
CA LEU A 201 -45.36 -14.71 10.69
C LEU A 201 -45.08 -14.01 9.34
N GLN A 202 -46.06 -13.30 8.79
CA GLN A 202 -45.85 -12.49 7.58
C GLN A 202 -44.89 -11.32 7.82
N VAL A 203 -44.99 -10.66 8.98
CA VAL A 203 -44.05 -9.59 9.37
C VAL A 203 -42.63 -10.16 9.49
N ALA A 204 -42.45 -11.29 10.18
CA ALA A 204 -41.16 -11.95 10.30
C ALA A 204 -40.56 -12.31 8.93
N ALA A 205 -41.36 -12.91 8.04
CA ALA A 205 -40.94 -13.22 6.67
C ALA A 205 -40.51 -11.98 5.87
N ASN A 206 -41.21 -10.85 6.03
CA ASN A 206 -40.83 -9.60 5.37
C ASN A 206 -39.52 -9.03 5.91
N THR A 207 -39.30 -9.11 7.23
CA THR A 207 -38.04 -8.69 7.86
C THR A 207 -36.87 -9.51 7.34
N ILE A 208 -37.01 -10.85 7.29
CA ILE A 208 -35.95 -11.75 6.78
C ILE A 208 -35.68 -11.47 5.29
N ARG A 209 -36.72 -11.25 4.48
CA ARG A 209 -36.56 -10.92 3.05
C ARG A 209 -35.80 -9.60 2.86
N ASN A 210 -36.09 -8.58 3.67
CA ASN A 210 -35.37 -7.32 3.61
C ASN A 210 -33.89 -7.50 3.99
N ALA A 211 -33.60 -8.27 5.05
CA ALA A 211 -32.23 -8.58 5.45
C ALA A 211 -31.48 -9.37 4.35
N LEU A 212 -32.14 -10.31 3.68
CA LEU A 212 -31.56 -11.04 2.55
C LEU A 212 -31.18 -10.11 1.39
N ASN A 213 -32.10 -9.23 0.98
CA ASN A 213 -31.82 -8.24 -0.07
C ASN A 213 -30.64 -7.31 0.30
N GLU A 214 -30.54 -6.91 1.58
CA GLU A 214 -29.44 -6.09 2.07
C GLU A 214 -28.10 -6.83 1.99
N ILE A 215 -28.05 -8.10 2.42
CA ILE A 215 -26.85 -8.93 2.31
C ILE A 215 -26.45 -9.15 0.86
N GLU A 216 -27.39 -9.43 -0.04
CA GLU A 216 -27.10 -9.60 -1.48
C GLU A 216 -26.49 -8.33 -2.09
N SER A 217 -27.03 -7.15 -1.75
CA SER A 217 -26.47 -5.87 -2.17
C SER A 217 -25.06 -5.62 -1.60
N ASN A 218 -24.85 -5.99 -0.33
CA ASN A 218 -23.54 -5.86 0.33
C ASN A 218 -22.51 -6.84 -0.24
N LEU A 219 -22.91 -8.06 -0.60
CA LEU A 219 -22.07 -9.04 -1.30
C LEU A 219 -21.58 -8.48 -2.62
N GLN A 220 -22.49 -7.92 -3.44
CA GLN A 220 -22.11 -7.29 -4.70
C GLN A 220 -21.07 -6.17 -4.51
N THR A 221 -21.25 -5.35 -3.46
CA THR A 221 -20.30 -4.27 -3.13
C THR A 221 -18.96 -4.82 -2.64
N GLY A 222 -18.97 -5.82 -1.77
CA GLY A 222 -17.78 -6.48 -1.25
C GLY A 222 -16.96 -7.16 -2.35
N TYR A 223 -17.63 -7.81 -3.31
CA TYR A 223 -16.97 -8.41 -4.47
C TYR A 223 -16.30 -7.37 -5.36
N ASN A 224 -16.93 -6.20 -5.55
CA ASN A 224 -16.31 -5.09 -6.28
C ASN A 224 -15.08 -4.55 -5.54
N LEU A 225 -15.14 -4.42 -4.21
CA LEU A 225 -13.99 -4.03 -3.39
C LEU A 225 -12.85 -5.05 -3.52
N LEU A 226 -13.15 -6.35 -3.43
CA LEU A 226 -12.15 -7.40 -3.59
C LEU A 226 -11.52 -7.33 -4.99
N LYS A 227 -12.30 -7.19 -6.07
CA LYS A 227 -11.76 -6.99 -7.43
C LYS A 227 -10.79 -5.82 -7.52
N ILE A 228 -11.09 -4.68 -6.87
CA ILE A 228 -10.19 -3.53 -6.82
C ILE A 228 -8.89 -3.88 -6.08
N GLN A 229 -8.99 -4.52 -4.92
CA GLN A 229 -7.82 -4.93 -4.13
C GLN A 229 -6.94 -5.95 -4.88
N LEU A 230 -7.55 -6.80 -5.70
CA LEU A 230 -6.85 -7.80 -6.53
C LEU A 230 -6.31 -7.25 -7.85
N GLY A 231 -6.64 -6.00 -8.22
CA GLY A 231 -6.28 -5.43 -9.53
C GLY A 231 -7.03 -6.08 -10.71
N LEU A 232 -8.24 -6.61 -10.47
CA LEU A 232 -9.05 -7.40 -11.40
C LEU A 232 -10.38 -6.72 -11.77
N ALA A 233 -10.34 -5.41 -12.05
CA ALA A 233 -11.57 -4.63 -12.34
C ALA A 233 -12.36 -5.15 -13.56
N ASP A 234 -11.68 -5.75 -14.54
CA ASP A 234 -12.29 -6.27 -15.78
C ASP A 234 -12.89 -7.69 -15.64
N VAL A 235 -12.70 -8.36 -14.50
CA VAL A 235 -13.25 -9.71 -14.27
C VAL A 235 -14.76 -9.62 -14.04
N SER A 236 -15.53 -10.32 -14.87
CA SER A 236 -16.99 -10.30 -14.82
C SER A 236 -17.55 -10.92 -13.54
N ILE A 237 -17.13 -12.14 -13.20
CA ILE A 237 -17.66 -12.91 -12.06
C ILE A 237 -16.49 -13.46 -11.24
N LEU A 238 -16.50 -13.17 -9.94
CA LEU A 238 -15.56 -13.66 -8.93
C LEU A 238 -16.37 -14.46 -7.91
N ASP A 239 -15.86 -15.61 -7.50
CA ASP A 239 -16.52 -16.53 -6.58
C ASP A 239 -15.46 -17.05 -5.58
N LEU A 240 -15.84 -17.27 -4.33
CA LEU A 240 -14.92 -17.76 -3.31
C LEU A 240 -14.85 -19.27 -3.36
N LYS A 241 -13.63 -19.82 -3.26
CA LYS A 241 -13.43 -21.28 -3.29
C LYS A 241 -13.52 -21.91 -1.91
N ASP A 242 -13.01 -21.21 -0.89
CA ASP A 242 -12.84 -21.81 0.43
C ASP A 242 -14.12 -21.67 1.27
N PRO A 243 -14.49 -22.72 2.02
CA PRO A 243 -15.56 -22.60 2.99
C PRO A 243 -15.15 -21.65 4.12
N LEU A 244 -16.14 -21.08 4.80
CA LEU A 244 -15.91 -20.32 6.02
C LEU A 244 -15.23 -21.20 7.07
N GLU A 245 -14.06 -20.79 7.57
CA GLU A 245 -13.38 -21.51 8.67
C GLU A 245 -14.27 -21.47 9.92
N SER A 246 -14.69 -22.64 10.42
CA SER A 246 -15.52 -22.79 11.60
C SER A 246 -15.01 -23.88 12.54
N ASP A 247 -15.59 -23.90 13.74
CA ASP A 247 -15.48 -24.98 14.71
C ASP A 247 -14.07 -25.24 15.24
N ASP A 248 -13.61 -26.49 15.15
CA ASP A 248 -12.37 -26.93 15.79
C ASP A 248 -11.14 -26.30 15.13
N ALA A 249 -11.17 -26.10 13.81
CA ALA A 249 -10.08 -25.47 13.07
C ALA A 249 -9.84 -24.04 13.55
N LEU A 250 -10.92 -23.23 13.58
CA LEU A 250 -10.86 -21.83 14.03
C LEU A 250 -10.41 -21.72 15.50
N THR A 251 -10.84 -22.68 16.34
CA THR A 251 -10.46 -22.71 17.75
C THR A 251 -8.97 -23.02 17.93
N GLN A 252 -8.46 -24.05 17.25
CA GLN A 252 -7.06 -24.48 17.38
C GLN A 252 -6.09 -23.43 16.86
N THR A 253 -6.36 -22.88 15.67
CA THR A 253 -5.52 -21.83 15.07
C THR A 253 -5.47 -20.58 15.93
N SER A 254 -6.60 -20.20 16.57
CA SER A 254 -6.65 -19.09 17.52
C SER A 254 -5.79 -19.32 18.77
N ILE A 255 -5.83 -20.51 19.37
CA ILE A 255 -5.06 -20.86 20.57
C ILE A 255 -3.55 -20.84 20.27
N GLN A 256 -3.15 -21.40 19.13
CA GLN A 256 -1.76 -21.41 18.68
C GLN A 256 -1.24 -19.98 18.49
N LEU A 257 -2.02 -19.12 17.84
CA LEU A 257 -1.64 -17.73 17.57
C LEU A 257 -1.49 -16.90 18.87
N VAL A 258 -2.40 -17.06 19.83
CA VAL A 258 -2.29 -16.41 21.15
C VAL A 258 -1.01 -16.82 21.88
N SER A 259 -0.58 -18.08 21.70
CA SER A 259 0.61 -18.64 22.34
C SER A 259 1.92 -18.28 21.64
N ALA A 260 1.86 -17.63 20.47
CA ALA A 260 3.04 -17.24 19.70
C ALA A 260 3.86 -16.18 20.47
N SER A 261 5.19 -16.26 20.35
CA SER A 261 6.09 -15.26 20.94
C SER A 261 6.25 -14.06 20.01
N PHE A 262 6.12 -12.86 20.58
CA PHE A 262 6.35 -11.63 19.84
C PHE A 262 7.83 -11.26 19.81
N ASN A 263 8.37 -11.01 18.63
CA ASN A 263 9.72 -10.47 18.45
C ASN A 263 9.68 -9.06 17.85
N LEU A 264 10.02 -8.06 18.67
CA LEU A 264 10.03 -6.65 18.28
C LEU A 264 10.96 -6.36 17.09
N GLU A 265 12.12 -7.04 17.00
CA GLU A 265 13.10 -6.78 15.92
C GLU A 265 12.58 -7.21 14.54
N ASN A 266 11.64 -8.15 14.50
CA ASN A 266 11.04 -8.60 13.26
C ASN A 266 9.95 -7.66 12.77
N ASN A 267 9.31 -6.87 13.66
CA ASN A 267 8.19 -6.01 13.32
C ASN A 267 8.60 -4.86 12.39
N VAL A 268 7.83 -4.64 11.32
CA VAL A 268 8.17 -3.67 10.27
C VAL A 268 8.12 -2.22 10.76
N ASP A 269 7.18 -1.86 11.64
CA ASP A 269 7.10 -0.50 12.20
C ASP A 269 8.29 -0.19 13.12
N TYR A 270 8.75 -1.18 13.88
CA TYR A 270 9.97 -1.07 14.67
C TYR A 270 11.21 -0.90 13.77
N GLN A 271 11.29 -1.67 12.70
CA GLN A 271 12.36 -1.56 11.71
C GLN A 271 12.38 -0.18 11.03
N LEU A 272 11.22 0.37 10.66
CA LEU A 272 11.07 1.69 10.07
C LEU A 272 11.56 2.79 11.03
N ILE A 273 11.16 2.75 12.30
CA ILE A 273 11.60 3.78 13.28
C ILE A 273 13.10 3.66 13.58
N LYS A 274 13.68 2.45 13.55
CA LYS A 274 15.12 2.22 13.66
C LYS A 274 15.88 2.79 12.46
N SER A 275 15.35 2.62 11.25
CA SER A 275 15.89 3.26 10.04
C SER A 275 15.77 4.79 10.09
N ALA A 276 14.67 5.34 10.60
CA ALA A 276 14.53 6.78 10.81
C ALA A 276 15.56 7.34 11.79
N GLU A 277 15.83 6.63 12.90
CA GLU A 277 16.92 6.99 13.82
C GLU A 277 18.28 6.95 13.12
N LYS A 278 18.53 5.92 12.31
CA LYS A 278 19.76 5.82 11.52
C LYS A 278 19.92 6.99 10.55
N MET A 279 18.85 7.42 9.90
CA MET A 279 18.85 8.60 9.04
C MET A 279 19.17 9.88 9.82
N ALA A 280 18.61 10.06 11.02
CA ALA A 280 18.95 11.18 11.89
C ALA A 280 20.42 11.16 12.35
N GLN A 281 20.99 9.96 12.60
CA GLN A 281 22.42 9.82 12.88
C GLN A 281 23.29 10.23 11.68
N LEU A 282 22.90 9.85 10.47
CA LEU A 282 23.61 10.20 9.24
C LEU A 282 23.50 11.70 8.93
N ASP A 283 22.35 12.33 9.19
CA ASP A 283 22.15 13.78 9.07
C ASP A 283 23.03 14.57 10.07
N LEU A 284 23.20 14.06 11.29
CA LEU A 284 24.19 14.60 12.24
C LEU A 284 25.62 14.46 11.69
N LYS A 285 26.00 13.29 11.18
CA LYS A 285 27.33 13.07 10.58
C LYS A 285 27.56 13.95 9.35
N LEU A 286 26.52 14.20 8.56
CA LEU A 286 26.56 15.07 7.39
C LEU A 286 26.87 16.51 7.84
N SER A 287 26.20 17.00 8.89
CA SER A 287 26.49 18.29 9.49
C SER A 287 27.92 18.36 10.06
N GLN A 288 28.41 17.30 10.71
CA GLN A 288 29.80 17.21 11.17
C GLN A 288 30.81 17.27 10.02
N SER A 289 30.49 16.67 8.87
CA SER A 289 31.35 16.66 7.70
C SER A 289 31.51 18.04 7.04
N SER A 290 30.59 18.98 7.30
CA SER A 290 30.67 20.36 6.79
C SER A 290 31.84 21.18 7.34
N PHE A 291 32.52 20.66 8.37
CA PHE A 291 33.73 21.24 8.95
C PHE A 291 35.02 20.72 8.30
N LEU A 292 34.94 19.71 7.43
CA LEU A 292 36.08 19.14 6.72
C LEU A 292 36.36 19.91 5.42
N PRO A 293 37.61 19.90 4.92
CA PRO A 293 37.91 20.45 3.60
C PRO A 293 37.22 19.64 2.49
N SER A 294 37.00 20.29 1.36
CA SER A 294 36.64 19.64 0.10
C SER A 294 37.76 19.84 -0.91
N ILE A 295 38.09 18.79 -1.65
CA ILE A 295 39.16 18.76 -2.64
C ILE A 295 38.56 18.30 -3.97
N ASN A 296 38.72 19.12 -5.00
CA ASN A 296 38.26 18.84 -6.36
C ASN A 296 39.42 18.98 -7.34
N GLY A 297 39.61 17.99 -8.21
CA GLY A 297 40.48 18.10 -9.37
C GLY A 297 39.69 18.63 -10.57
N TYR A 298 40.33 19.39 -11.44
CA TYR A 298 39.73 19.79 -12.70
C TYR A 298 40.76 19.89 -13.82
N TYR A 299 40.29 19.64 -15.03
CA TYR A 299 40.94 20.00 -16.29
C TYR A 299 39.98 20.92 -17.06
N ASN A 300 40.48 22.04 -17.53
CA ASN A 300 39.72 23.01 -18.29
C ASN A 300 40.46 23.32 -19.58
N HIS A 301 39.73 23.23 -20.70
CA HIS A 301 40.17 23.60 -22.03
C HIS A 301 39.32 24.76 -22.53
N THR A 302 39.92 25.93 -22.70
CA THR A 302 39.27 27.15 -23.15
C THR A 302 39.66 27.46 -24.59
N GLU A 303 38.67 27.48 -25.47
CA GLU A 303 38.83 27.91 -26.86
C GLU A 303 38.07 29.21 -27.12
N LYS A 304 38.78 30.22 -27.63
CA LYS A 304 38.18 31.50 -28.04
C LYS A 304 38.04 31.53 -29.55
N LEU A 305 36.80 31.57 -30.06
CA LEU A 305 36.55 31.56 -31.52
C LEU A 305 37.08 32.82 -32.22
N LYS A 306 37.17 33.94 -31.48
CA LYS A 306 37.82 35.17 -31.94
C LYS A 306 38.78 35.66 -30.86
N ALA A 307 40.02 35.20 -30.92
CA ALA A 307 41.05 35.61 -29.97
C ALA A 307 41.47 37.08 -30.22
N PRO A 308 41.75 37.85 -29.16
CA PRO A 308 42.38 39.17 -29.29
C PRO A 308 43.81 39.05 -29.82
N LEU A 309 44.36 40.16 -30.32
CA LEU A 309 45.71 40.22 -30.89
C LEU A 309 46.80 39.78 -29.90
N PHE A 310 46.56 39.97 -28.61
CA PHE A 310 47.41 39.55 -27.50
C PHE A 310 46.61 38.63 -26.58
N ASP A 311 46.79 37.31 -26.73
CA ASP A 311 46.19 36.31 -25.85
C ASP A 311 47.28 35.39 -25.27
N PHE A 312 47.63 35.64 -24.02
CA PHE A 312 48.62 34.85 -23.28
C PHE A 312 47.97 33.86 -22.31
N ALA A 313 46.63 33.75 -22.32
CA ALA A 313 45.94 32.82 -21.46
C ALA A 313 46.23 31.37 -21.92
N PRO A 314 46.69 30.48 -21.01
CA PRO A 314 46.85 29.08 -21.36
C PRO A 314 45.49 28.49 -21.72
N LYS A 315 45.44 27.77 -22.84
CA LYS A 315 44.22 27.08 -23.29
C LYS A 315 43.86 25.92 -22.38
N ASP A 316 44.87 25.24 -21.84
CA ASP A 316 44.72 24.06 -21.01
C ASP A 316 45.18 24.34 -19.58
N ILE A 317 44.29 24.12 -18.62
CA ILE A 317 44.57 24.28 -17.19
C ILE A 317 44.20 22.99 -16.47
N VAL A 318 45.15 22.39 -15.78
CA VAL A 318 44.92 21.29 -14.83
C VAL A 318 45.16 21.84 -13.43
N GLY A 319 44.23 21.61 -12.52
CA GLY A 319 44.31 22.16 -11.17
C GLY A 319 43.64 21.28 -10.12
N VAL A 320 44.00 21.54 -8.87
CA VAL A 320 43.34 21.00 -7.68
C VAL A 320 42.88 22.17 -6.84
N ASN A 321 41.59 22.19 -6.49
CA ASN A 321 40.97 23.21 -5.65
C ASN A 321 40.70 22.64 -4.26
N LEU A 322 41.23 23.28 -3.22
CA LEU A 322 40.95 22.97 -1.82
C LEU A 322 40.08 24.09 -1.23
N SER A 323 38.88 23.73 -0.76
CA SER A 323 37.97 24.64 -0.08
C SER A 323 37.74 24.18 1.36
N LEU A 324 38.20 24.99 2.32
CA LEU A 324 38.03 24.77 3.76
C LEU A 324 37.34 25.99 4.37
N PRO A 325 36.10 25.87 4.86
CA PRO A 325 35.41 26.99 5.44
C PRO A 325 35.95 27.30 6.85
N ILE A 326 36.70 28.39 7.01
CA ILE A 326 37.38 28.74 8.27
C ILE A 326 36.41 29.28 9.32
N PHE A 327 35.52 30.20 8.91
CA PHE A 327 34.61 30.90 9.83
C PHE A 327 33.22 31.08 9.21
N SER A 328 32.17 30.94 10.00
CA SER A 328 30.78 31.13 9.57
C SER A 328 29.89 31.74 10.66
N SER A 329 30.46 32.60 11.50
CA SER A 329 29.71 33.35 12.53
C SER A 329 28.78 32.49 13.40
N GLY A 330 29.21 31.28 13.77
CA GLY A 330 28.44 30.34 14.60
C GLY A 330 27.34 29.54 13.88
N GLN A 331 27.03 29.82 12.60
CA GLN A 331 25.97 29.13 11.85
C GLN A 331 26.11 27.61 11.87
N ARG A 332 27.29 27.07 11.51
CA ARG A 332 27.53 25.62 11.50
C ARG A 332 27.40 24.98 12.89
N LEU A 333 27.78 25.69 13.95
CA LEU A 333 27.63 25.20 15.32
C LEU A 333 26.16 25.10 15.71
N ALA A 334 25.35 26.09 15.35
CA ALA A 334 23.91 26.08 15.57
C ALA A 334 23.23 24.95 14.77
N THR A 335 23.58 24.78 13.50
CA THR A 335 23.07 23.67 12.67
C THR A 335 23.46 22.31 13.26
N LEU A 336 24.71 22.14 13.69
CA LEU A 336 25.16 20.90 14.33
C LEU A 336 24.40 20.60 15.62
N ALA A 337 24.17 21.62 16.46
CA ALA A 337 23.37 21.49 17.68
C ALA A 337 21.93 21.07 17.35
N GLN A 338 21.31 21.67 16.33
CA GLN A 338 19.97 21.31 15.87
C GLN A 338 19.91 19.84 15.41
N LYS A 339 20.86 19.38 14.60
CA LYS A 339 20.92 17.98 14.15
C LYS A 339 21.11 17.00 15.31
N ARG A 340 21.88 17.37 16.33
CA ARG A 340 22.04 16.57 17.56
C ARG A 340 20.72 16.47 18.33
N MET A 341 19.98 17.56 18.46
CA MET A 341 18.66 17.54 19.09
C MET A 341 17.64 16.72 18.28
N ASN A 342 17.71 16.77 16.95
CA ASN A 342 16.86 15.93 16.09
C ASN A 342 17.16 14.44 16.26
N LEU A 343 18.43 14.04 16.37
CA LEU A 343 18.80 12.67 16.71
C LEU A 343 18.21 12.26 18.07
N LYS A 344 18.32 13.12 19.09
CA LYS A 344 17.74 12.83 20.41
C LYS A 344 16.21 12.66 20.35
N LYS A 345 15.52 13.50 19.57
CA LYS A 345 14.07 13.33 19.31
C LYS A 345 13.78 11.99 18.64
N SER A 346 14.58 11.59 17.66
CA SER A 346 14.39 10.31 16.97
C SER A 346 14.58 9.11 17.91
N GLN A 347 15.55 9.18 18.83
CA GLN A 347 15.76 8.15 19.85
C GLN A 347 14.58 8.06 20.83
N ASN A 348 14.04 9.21 21.26
CA ASN A 348 12.84 9.24 22.10
C ASN A 348 11.63 8.65 21.36
N ASN A 349 11.47 8.96 20.06
CA ASN A 349 10.41 8.41 19.23
C ASN A 349 10.55 6.89 19.05
N GLN A 350 11.76 6.39 18.81
CA GLN A 350 12.02 4.94 18.75
C GLN A 350 11.61 4.25 20.04
N LYS A 351 12.00 4.80 21.21
CA LYS A 351 11.60 4.26 22.50
C LYS A 351 10.08 4.22 22.65
N PHE A 352 9.40 5.33 22.35
CA PHE A 352 7.94 5.41 22.42
C PHE A 352 7.25 4.39 21.49
N VAL A 353 7.69 4.30 20.23
CA VAL A 353 7.14 3.33 19.27
C VAL A 353 7.40 1.89 19.71
N SER A 354 8.56 1.60 20.29
CA SER A 354 8.88 0.27 20.83
C SER A 354 7.92 -0.13 21.95
N GLU A 355 7.72 0.77 22.93
CA GLU A 355 6.79 0.55 24.04
C GLU A 355 5.33 0.44 23.54
N SER A 356 4.96 1.23 22.53
CA SER A 356 3.63 1.18 21.92
C SER A 356 3.36 -0.14 21.18
N ILE A 357 4.34 -0.65 20.42
CA ILE A 357 4.22 -1.94 19.72
C ILE A 357 4.11 -3.09 20.72
N LEU A 358 4.89 -3.08 21.79
CA LEU A 358 4.80 -4.09 22.85
C LEU A 358 3.42 -4.06 23.55
N LEU A 359 2.87 -2.87 23.81
CA LEU A 359 1.52 -2.72 24.32
C LEU A 359 0.47 -3.24 23.33
N GLN A 360 0.60 -2.92 22.04
CA GLN A 360 -0.28 -3.41 20.98
C GLN A 360 -0.25 -4.94 20.87
N ALA A 361 0.93 -5.57 20.99
CA ALA A 361 1.06 -7.02 20.98
C ALA A 361 0.25 -7.67 22.10
N ASN A 362 0.42 -7.18 23.33
CA ASN A 362 -0.37 -7.64 24.48
C ASN A 362 -1.86 -7.39 24.27
N GLN A 363 -2.25 -6.24 23.72
CA GLN A 363 -3.65 -5.90 23.46
C GLN A 363 -4.28 -6.84 22.43
N TYR A 364 -3.60 -7.12 21.32
CA TYR A 364 -4.11 -7.99 20.26
C TYR A 364 -4.16 -9.46 20.69
N GLN A 365 -3.17 -9.94 21.45
CA GLN A 365 -3.24 -11.28 22.05
C GLN A 365 -4.45 -11.42 23.00
N ASN A 366 -4.69 -10.42 23.85
CA ASN A 366 -5.85 -10.40 24.74
C ASN A 366 -7.17 -10.27 23.97
N ASP A 367 -7.20 -9.49 22.87
CA ASP A 367 -8.40 -9.36 22.04
C ASP A 367 -8.74 -10.69 21.37
N VAL A 368 -7.78 -11.38 20.75
CA VAL A 368 -8.00 -12.73 20.18
C VAL A 368 -8.54 -13.69 21.24
N LYS A 369 -7.95 -13.71 22.44
CA LYS A 369 -8.44 -14.54 23.55
C LYS A 369 -9.90 -14.22 23.90
N LEU A 370 -10.24 -12.94 24.06
CA LEU A 370 -11.59 -12.50 24.40
C LEU A 370 -12.60 -12.82 23.28
N LYS A 371 -12.22 -12.62 22.01
CA LYS A 371 -13.07 -12.96 20.87
C LYS A 371 -13.27 -14.46 20.74
N LEU A 372 -12.25 -15.27 21.05
CA LEU A 372 -12.35 -16.72 21.08
C LEU A 372 -13.34 -17.20 22.15
N GLU A 373 -13.22 -16.69 23.39
CA GLU A 373 -14.18 -17.00 24.45
C GLU A 373 -15.62 -16.58 24.07
N LYS A 374 -15.77 -15.41 23.44
CA LYS A 374 -17.07 -14.95 22.94
C LYS A 374 -17.61 -15.89 21.85
N TYR A 375 -16.79 -16.30 20.89
CA TYR A 375 -17.17 -17.24 19.83
C TYR A 375 -17.70 -18.56 20.40
N LEU A 376 -16.96 -19.16 21.33
CA LEU A 376 -17.36 -20.41 21.98
C LEU A 376 -18.70 -20.28 22.72
N ASN A 377 -18.91 -19.18 23.45
CA ASN A 377 -20.18 -18.91 24.13
C ASN A 377 -21.35 -18.68 23.15
N MET A 378 -21.12 -17.98 22.04
CA MET A 378 -22.15 -17.74 21.03
C MET A 378 -22.50 -19.02 20.27
N LYS A 379 -21.54 -19.93 20.07
CA LYS A 379 -21.79 -21.26 19.49
C LYS A 379 -22.80 -22.04 20.34
N VAL A 380 -22.54 -22.17 21.64
CA VAL A 380 -23.46 -22.83 22.58
C VAL A 380 -24.82 -22.12 22.64
N SER A 381 -24.82 -20.78 22.63
CA SER A 381 -26.05 -19.99 22.66
C SER A 381 -26.92 -20.22 21.42
N LYS A 382 -26.30 -20.33 20.23
CA LYS A 382 -26.97 -20.67 18.97
C LYS A 382 -27.62 -22.04 19.06
N GLU A 383 -26.86 -23.07 19.44
CA GLU A 383 -27.34 -24.46 19.56
C GLU A 383 -28.53 -24.58 20.53
N LEU A 384 -28.42 -23.96 21.72
CA LEU A 384 -29.50 -24.00 22.71
C LEU A 384 -30.75 -23.25 22.24
N SER A 385 -30.58 -22.08 21.61
CA SER A 385 -31.72 -21.30 21.10
C SER A 385 -32.45 -21.99 19.96
N GLU A 386 -31.74 -22.73 19.12
CA GLU A 386 -32.31 -23.56 18.05
C GLU A 386 -33.18 -24.68 18.61
N GLU A 387 -32.70 -25.35 19.67
CA GLU A 387 -33.46 -26.39 20.37
C GLU A 387 -34.71 -25.82 21.05
N ILE A 388 -34.59 -24.67 21.72
CA ILE A 388 -35.74 -23.98 22.36
C ILE A 388 -36.80 -23.62 21.32
N TYR A 389 -36.39 -23.02 20.19
CA TYR A 389 -37.30 -22.66 19.11
C TYR A 389 -38.00 -23.91 18.55
N SER A 390 -37.24 -24.97 18.25
CA SER A 390 -37.78 -26.23 17.72
C SER A 390 -38.81 -26.86 18.66
N ARG A 391 -38.53 -26.90 19.97
CA ARG A 391 -39.47 -27.42 20.98
C ARG A 391 -40.70 -26.53 21.15
N THR A 392 -40.53 -25.21 21.05
CA THR A 392 -41.65 -24.25 21.18
C THR A 392 -42.58 -24.33 19.98
N LEU A 393 -42.03 -24.50 18.78
CA LEU A 393 -42.80 -24.74 17.56
C LEU A 393 -43.66 -25.99 17.68
N GLU A 394 -43.10 -27.10 18.17
CA GLU A 394 -43.86 -28.34 18.39
C GLU A 394 -44.99 -28.16 19.42
N LYS A 395 -44.72 -27.49 20.55
CA LYS A 395 -45.75 -27.17 21.54
C LYS A 395 -46.86 -26.28 20.97
N TYR A 396 -46.52 -25.30 20.14
CA TYR A 396 -47.50 -24.42 19.49
C TYR A 396 -48.41 -25.22 18.55
N LYS A 397 -47.86 -26.14 17.74
CA LYS A 397 -48.65 -27.04 16.88
C LYS A 397 -49.61 -27.93 17.66
N GLN A 398 -49.26 -28.27 18.91
CA GLN A 398 -50.10 -29.05 19.83
C GLN A 398 -51.07 -28.18 20.67
N GLY A 399 -51.09 -26.86 20.47
CA GLY A 399 -51.93 -25.92 21.24
C GLY A 399 -51.46 -25.69 22.68
N MET A 400 -50.22 -26.08 23.01
CA MET A 400 -49.64 -25.98 24.36
C MET A 400 -48.77 -24.74 24.58
N ALA A 401 -48.52 -23.95 23.53
CA ALA A 401 -47.78 -22.68 23.60
C ALA A 401 -48.55 -21.59 22.85
N SER A 402 -48.33 -20.33 23.21
CA SER A 402 -48.93 -19.19 22.50
C SER A 402 -48.12 -18.79 21.26
N SER A 403 -48.73 -18.05 20.34
CA SER A 403 -48.02 -17.45 19.20
C SER A 403 -46.94 -16.46 19.63
N MET A 404 -47.17 -15.77 20.75
CA MET A 404 -46.17 -14.90 21.37
C MET A 404 -44.93 -15.69 21.82
N ASP A 405 -45.11 -16.87 22.44
CA ASP A 405 -43.99 -17.73 22.83
C ASP A 405 -43.19 -18.21 21.61
N LEU A 406 -43.89 -18.60 20.54
CA LEU A 406 -43.27 -18.98 19.28
C LEU A 406 -42.47 -17.82 18.67
N MET A 407 -43.06 -16.63 18.59
CA MET A 407 -42.40 -15.45 18.04
C MET A 407 -41.17 -15.04 18.88
N ASN A 408 -41.28 -15.08 20.21
CA ASN A 408 -40.18 -14.76 21.11
C ASN A 408 -39.02 -15.75 20.95
N SER A 409 -39.30 -17.06 20.94
CA SER A 409 -38.27 -18.08 20.76
C SER A 409 -37.60 -18.00 19.38
N HIS A 410 -38.36 -17.67 18.33
CA HIS A 410 -37.83 -17.44 16.98
C HIS A 410 -36.88 -16.23 16.93
N ASN A 411 -37.31 -15.09 17.48
CA ASN A 411 -36.47 -13.88 17.55
C ASN A 411 -35.20 -14.12 18.37
N GLN A 412 -35.30 -14.89 19.46
CA GLN A 412 -34.14 -15.28 20.26
C GLN A 412 -33.17 -16.15 19.46
N PHE A 413 -33.66 -17.15 18.72
CA PHE A 413 -32.83 -17.97 17.82
C PHE A 413 -32.14 -17.12 16.75
N LEU A 414 -32.88 -16.26 16.04
CA LEU A 414 -32.32 -15.35 15.04
C LEU A 414 -31.22 -14.44 15.61
N THR A 415 -31.44 -13.91 16.80
CA THR A 415 -30.46 -13.06 17.50
C THR A 415 -29.21 -13.85 17.87
N SER A 416 -29.35 -15.05 18.43
CA SER A 416 -28.22 -15.93 18.75
C SER A 416 -27.43 -16.35 17.51
N LEU A 417 -28.13 -16.68 16.42
CA LEU A 417 -27.55 -17.04 15.13
C LEU A 417 -26.72 -15.89 14.57
N THR A 418 -27.29 -14.68 14.53
CA THR A 418 -26.59 -13.46 14.09
C THR A 418 -25.34 -13.20 14.94
N ASN A 419 -25.47 -13.32 16.26
CA ASN A 419 -24.35 -13.10 17.18
C ASN A 419 -23.23 -14.14 17.01
N TYR A 420 -23.56 -15.40 16.70
CA TYR A 420 -22.60 -16.45 16.39
C TYR A 420 -21.80 -16.12 15.13
N TYR A 421 -22.45 -15.80 14.01
CA TYR A 421 -21.76 -15.43 12.77
C TYR A 421 -20.92 -14.16 12.93
N GLN A 422 -21.46 -13.13 13.60
CA GLN A 422 -20.69 -11.92 13.91
C GLN A 422 -19.46 -12.23 14.79
N SER A 423 -19.54 -13.24 15.67
CA SER A 423 -18.40 -13.64 16.51
C SER A 423 -17.28 -14.31 15.70
N ILE A 424 -17.60 -15.05 14.63
CA ILE A 424 -16.61 -15.63 13.71
C ILE A 424 -15.82 -14.52 13.03
N TYR A 425 -16.50 -13.55 12.41
CA TYR A 425 -15.83 -12.43 11.73
C TYR A 425 -14.98 -11.60 12.69
N ASN A 426 -15.50 -11.32 13.89
CA ASN A 426 -14.75 -10.59 14.90
C ASN A 426 -13.48 -11.34 15.35
N LEU A 427 -13.54 -12.67 15.45
CA LEU A 427 -12.39 -13.49 15.80
C LEU A 427 -11.37 -13.54 14.67
N GLN A 428 -11.79 -13.77 13.43
CA GLN A 428 -10.92 -13.75 12.25
C GLN A 428 -10.24 -12.38 12.07
N GLY A 429 -10.99 -11.28 12.23
CA GLY A 429 -10.41 -9.93 12.18
C GLY A 429 -9.42 -9.66 13.31
N ALA A 430 -9.64 -10.21 14.52
CA ALA A 430 -8.67 -10.13 15.61
C ALA A 430 -7.40 -10.96 15.31
N LYS A 431 -7.55 -12.17 14.75
CA LYS A 431 -6.43 -13.01 14.28
C LYS A 431 -5.59 -12.28 13.24
N SER A 432 -6.22 -11.73 12.20
CA SER A 432 -5.55 -11.03 11.11
C SER A 432 -4.69 -9.85 11.60
N LYS A 433 -5.20 -9.06 12.55
CA LYS A 433 -4.43 -7.97 13.19
C LYS A 433 -3.20 -8.47 13.95
N LEU A 434 -3.35 -9.58 14.68
CA LEU A 434 -2.26 -10.16 15.46
C LEU A 434 -1.19 -10.78 14.54
N GLU A 435 -1.61 -11.49 13.50
CA GLU A 435 -0.73 -12.06 12.46
C GLU A 435 0.08 -10.97 11.77
N LYS A 436 -0.56 -9.89 11.34
CA LYS A 436 0.11 -8.72 10.75
C LYS A 436 1.15 -8.13 11.71
N LEU A 437 0.79 -7.93 12.98
CA LEU A 437 1.72 -7.35 13.95
C LEU A 437 2.95 -8.24 14.15
N PHE A 438 2.76 -9.57 14.12
CA PHE A 438 3.82 -10.56 14.33
C PHE A 438 4.58 -10.89 13.04
N ASN A 439 4.18 -10.29 11.91
CA ASN A 439 4.69 -10.61 10.57
C ASN A 439 4.60 -12.11 10.25
N LEU A 440 3.51 -12.75 10.68
CA LEU A 440 3.22 -14.14 10.37
C LEU A 440 2.47 -14.18 9.02
N PRO A 441 2.79 -15.13 8.12
CA PRO A 441 2.00 -15.31 6.92
C PRO A 441 0.57 -15.68 7.31
N SER A 442 -0.41 -14.97 6.74
CA SER A 442 -1.82 -15.37 6.79
C SER A 442 -1.91 -16.68 6.00
N GLU A 443 -2.08 -17.78 6.73
CA GLU A 443 -2.07 -19.17 6.26
C GLU A 443 -0.70 -19.76 5.88
N ASN A 444 -0.14 -20.55 6.80
CA ASN A 444 0.92 -21.52 6.51
C ASN A 444 0.27 -22.91 6.42
N PRO A 445 0.23 -23.60 5.26
CA PRO A 445 -0.47 -24.87 5.07
C PRO A 445 0.30 -26.10 5.60
N ASN A 446 1.24 -25.90 6.54
CA ASN A 446 2.10 -26.96 7.08
C ASN A 446 2.00 -27.08 8.61
N GLN A 447 0.80 -26.97 9.17
CA GLN A 447 0.45 -27.57 10.46
C GLN A 447 -0.95 -28.17 10.42
#